data_AF-A0A069SHY5-F1
#
_entry.id   AF-A0A069SHY5-F1
#
_cell.length_a   1.000
_cell.length_b   1.000
_cell.length_c   1.000
_cell.angle_alpha   90.00
_cell.angle_beta   90.00
_cell.angle_gamma   90.00
#
_symmetry.space_group_name_H-M   'P 1'
#
loop_
_entity.id
_entity.type
_entity.pdbx_description
1 polymer ?
#
loop_
_entity_poly.entity_id
_entity_poly.type
_entity_poly.pdbx_seq_one_letter_code
_entity_poly.pdbx_strand_id
1 'polypeptide(L)'
;MPYGGVELLKVGTFFFSRTGKPYVSMRGVDQNGIYFYDFYLKIPDYRVPKDCQLVDPVWTTLFDVFACVLAGDEEEVYWCCGRLADRSIVVMDGNGNYYHVEKGKEKRYIACNTPRPGEEDFHTVMERLKEEAGRRAGIAQRKQLQEEEQKRLKRLEEIRDALPFRMGMKWGLKLGERIIVPPTYRKILPPVGYYCAYEENACQWGIMALDGKVVVEARYQKVDIECNGTVHLTVIPGKVKTIKL
;
A
#
# COMPACT_ATOMS: atom_id res chain seq x y z
N MET A 1 -24.18 -2.71 17.23
CA MET A 1 -23.34 -3.39 16.22
C MET A 1 -21.90 -3.01 16.48
N PRO A 2 -20.99 -3.98 16.68
CA PRO A 2 -19.60 -3.70 17.02
C PRO A 2 -18.74 -3.40 15.78
N TYR A 3 -17.92 -2.36 15.85
CA TYR A 3 -16.96 -1.95 14.83
C TYR A 3 -15.60 -1.67 15.47
N GLY A 4 -14.74 -2.69 15.55
CA GLY A 4 -13.33 -2.54 15.97
C GLY A 4 -13.09 -1.96 17.37
N GLY A 5 -14.12 -1.95 18.23
CA GLY A 5 -14.10 -1.36 19.57
C GLY A 5 -15.28 -0.41 19.81
N VAL A 6 -15.76 0.25 18.76
CA VAL A 6 -16.88 1.21 18.83
C VAL A 6 -18.21 0.50 18.61
N GLU A 7 -19.21 0.81 19.45
CA GLU A 7 -20.57 0.29 19.31
C GLU A 7 -21.51 1.34 18.71
N LEU A 8 -22.23 0.94 17.67
CA LEU A 8 -23.31 1.75 17.10
C LEU A 8 -24.69 1.14 17.38
N LEU A 9 -25.63 1.99 17.79
CA LEU A 9 -27.05 1.69 17.91
C LEU A 9 -27.79 2.23 16.67
N LYS A 10 -28.57 1.39 16.00
CA LYS A 10 -29.44 1.79 14.89
C LYS A 10 -30.87 1.98 15.39
N VAL A 11 -31.45 3.17 15.18
CA VAL A 11 -32.85 3.47 15.50
C VAL A 11 -33.52 4.04 14.25
N GLY A 12 -34.39 3.25 13.62
CA GLY A 12 -34.97 3.60 12.32
C GLY A 12 -33.90 3.78 11.24
N THR A 13 -33.81 5.00 10.69
CA THR A 13 -32.81 5.40 9.67
C THR A 13 -31.56 6.07 10.26
N PHE A 14 -31.48 6.18 11.59
CA PHE A 14 -30.40 6.88 12.29
C PHE A 14 -29.44 5.91 12.97
N PHE A 15 -28.19 6.35 13.09
CA PHE A 15 -27.16 5.68 13.88
C PHE A 15 -26.74 6.59 15.03
N PHE A 16 -26.43 5.97 16.16
CA PHE A 16 -25.95 6.62 17.37
C PHE A 16 -24.72 5.87 17.87
N SER A 17 -23.74 6.61 18.38
CA SER A 17 -22.67 6.06 19.21
C SER A 17 -22.89 6.50 20.67
N ARG A 18 -21.89 6.27 21.53
CA ARG A 18 -21.90 6.76 22.92
C ARG A 18 -21.99 8.28 23.05
N THR A 19 -21.64 9.03 21.99
CA THR A 19 -21.84 10.49 21.92
C THR A 19 -23.31 10.92 22.08
N GLY A 20 -24.28 10.02 21.86
CA GLY A 20 -25.71 10.34 21.89
C GLY A 20 -26.21 11.19 20.72
N LYS A 21 -25.32 11.64 19.82
CA LYS A 21 -25.66 12.47 18.66
C LYS A 21 -26.13 11.57 17.49
N PRO A 22 -27.23 11.91 16.80
CA PRO A 22 -27.68 11.17 15.63
C PRO A 22 -26.78 11.48 14.43
N TYR A 23 -26.28 10.42 13.78
CA TYR A 23 -25.57 10.53 12.50
C TYR A 23 -26.54 10.55 11.33
N VAL A 24 -26.39 11.53 10.43
CA VAL A 24 -27.32 11.76 9.31
C VAL A 24 -26.56 12.08 8.03
N SER A 25 -26.91 11.42 6.93
CA SER A 25 -26.45 11.77 5.57
C SER A 25 -27.62 12.28 4.73
N MET A 26 -27.35 13.02 3.64
CA MET A 26 -28.40 13.53 2.72
C MET A 26 -29.33 12.44 2.15
N ARG A 27 -28.89 11.17 2.12
CA ARG A 27 -29.68 10.02 1.63
C ARG A 27 -29.93 8.94 2.70
N GLY A 28 -29.68 9.27 3.98
CA GLY A 28 -29.57 8.29 5.05
C GLY A 28 -28.17 7.67 5.11
N VAL A 29 -27.71 7.31 6.31
CA VAL A 29 -26.40 6.66 6.49
C VAL A 29 -26.53 5.22 5.99
N ASP A 30 -25.88 4.90 4.86
CA ASP A 30 -25.75 3.51 4.42
C ASP A 30 -24.77 2.78 5.35
N GLN A 31 -25.20 1.66 5.90
CA GLN A 31 -24.37 0.81 6.76
C GLN A 31 -23.11 0.33 6.03
N ASN A 32 -23.16 0.14 4.70
CA ASN A 32 -21.99 -0.24 3.91
C ASN A 32 -20.92 0.87 3.85
N GLY A 33 -21.30 2.11 4.13
CA GLY A 33 -20.39 3.26 4.20
C GLY A 33 -19.69 3.41 5.56
N ILE A 34 -20.11 2.65 6.58
CA ILE A 34 -19.50 2.67 7.91
C ILE A 34 -18.34 1.67 7.94
N TYR A 35 -17.12 2.15 8.16
CA TYR A 35 -15.91 1.32 8.12
C TYR A 35 -14.92 1.69 9.22
N PHE A 36 -14.35 0.67 9.86
CA PHE A 36 -13.33 0.85 10.89
C PHE A 36 -11.93 0.76 10.29
N TYR A 37 -11.16 1.86 10.38
CA TYR A 37 -9.80 1.97 9.84
C TYR A 37 -8.74 1.79 10.93
N ASP A 38 -8.87 0.72 11.72
CA ASP A 38 -8.01 0.34 12.85
C ASP A 38 -8.02 1.24 14.09
N PHE A 39 -8.09 2.56 13.94
CA PHE A 39 -8.01 3.52 15.06
C PHE A 39 -9.07 4.63 15.00
N TYR A 40 -9.96 4.58 14.01
CA TYR A 40 -11.15 5.41 13.95
C TYR A 40 -12.26 4.71 13.15
N LEU A 41 -13.50 5.03 13.49
CA LEU A 41 -14.69 4.61 12.77
C LEU A 41 -15.11 5.73 11.82
N LYS A 42 -15.09 5.48 10.50
CA LYS A 42 -15.66 6.37 9.50
C LYS A 42 -17.18 6.24 9.49
N ILE A 43 -17.88 7.37 9.56
CA ILE A 43 -19.33 7.45 9.48
C ILE A 43 -19.68 8.45 8.36
N PRO A 44 -20.46 8.07 7.34
CA PRO A 44 -20.80 8.95 6.22
C PRO A 44 -21.87 9.97 6.62
N ASP A 45 -21.55 10.80 7.61
CA ASP A 45 -22.26 12.03 7.97
C ASP A 45 -21.44 13.20 7.44
N TYR A 46 -22.01 13.89 6.46
CA TYR A 46 -21.37 14.96 5.70
C TYR A 46 -21.82 16.34 6.16
N ARG A 47 -22.44 16.46 7.33
CA ARG A 47 -22.79 17.76 7.93
C ARG A 47 -21.55 18.35 8.58
N VAL A 48 -20.65 18.82 7.73
CA VAL A 48 -19.41 19.46 8.12
C VAL A 48 -19.69 20.88 8.63
N PRO A 49 -19.09 21.31 9.75
CA PRO A 49 -19.09 22.72 10.13
C PRO A 49 -18.49 23.58 9.00
N LYS A 50 -19.11 24.74 8.70
CA LYS A 50 -18.71 25.58 7.55
C LYS A 50 -17.29 26.14 7.67
N ASP A 51 -16.77 26.19 8.88
CA ASP A 51 -15.45 26.65 9.29
C ASP A 51 -14.42 25.50 9.38
N CYS A 52 -14.77 24.29 8.97
CA CYS A 52 -13.83 23.18 8.87
C CYS A 52 -12.79 23.43 7.77
N GLN A 53 -11.53 23.52 8.15
CA GLN A 53 -10.40 23.63 7.24
C GLN A 53 -9.92 22.23 6.84
N LEU A 54 -9.53 22.07 5.58
CA LEU A 54 -9.11 20.78 5.03
C LEU A 54 -7.59 20.68 4.92
N VAL A 55 -7.08 19.46 5.12
CA VAL A 55 -5.65 19.15 4.93
C VAL A 55 -5.23 19.41 3.48
N ASP A 56 -6.08 19.02 2.52
CA ASP A 56 -5.87 19.26 1.10
C ASP A 56 -7.20 19.63 0.42
N PRO A 57 -7.37 20.89 0.01
CA PRO A 57 -8.61 21.34 -0.63
C PRO A 57 -8.76 20.87 -2.08
N VAL A 58 -7.70 20.38 -2.74
CA VAL A 58 -7.68 19.99 -4.16
C VAL A 58 -8.13 18.53 -4.36
N TRP A 59 -7.86 17.65 -3.39
CA TRP A 59 -8.21 16.22 -3.44
C TRP A 59 -9.65 15.91 -2.99
N THR A 60 -10.49 16.95 -2.88
CA THR A 60 -11.84 16.95 -2.31
C THR A 60 -12.90 16.25 -3.16
N THR A 61 -12.58 15.76 -4.36
CA THR A 61 -13.54 15.01 -5.19
C THR A 61 -13.66 13.52 -4.82
N LEU A 62 -12.78 12.99 -3.95
CA LEU A 62 -12.80 11.58 -3.51
C LEU A 62 -12.82 11.38 -1.99
N PHE A 63 -12.48 12.40 -1.20
CA PHE A 63 -12.52 12.37 0.25
C PHE A 63 -13.51 13.42 0.77
N ASP A 64 -14.79 13.09 0.71
CA ASP A 64 -15.83 13.83 1.42
C ASP A 64 -15.48 13.83 2.92
N VAL A 65 -15.37 15.01 3.52
CA VAL A 65 -15.23 15.17 4.98
C VAL A 65 -16.34 14.38 5.67
N PHE A 66 -15.97 13.54 6.62
CA PHE A 66 -16.90 12.62 7.28
C PHE A 66 -16.81 12.73 8.79
N ALA A 67 -17.92 12.44 9.48
CA ALA A 67 -17.86 12.24 10.92
C ALA A 67 -17.07 10.96 11.26
N CYS A 68 -16.29 11.01 12.33
CA CYS A 68 -15.59 9.85 12.84
C CYS A 68 -15.57 9.82 14.37
N VAL A 69 -15.54 8.60 14.90
CA VAL A 69 -15.30 8.32 16.31
C VAL A 69 -13.91 7.71 16.42
N LEU A 70 -13.09 8.19 17.36
CA LEU A 70 -11.72 7.70 17.53
C LEU A 70 -11.71 6.49 18.48
N ALA A 71 -10.87 5.50 18.19
CA ALA A 71 -10.65 4.41 19.12
C ALA A 71 -10.00 4.95 20.40
N GLY A 72 -10.60 4.66 21.56
CA GLY A 72 -10.16 5.19 22.86
C GLY A 72 -10.74 6.57 23.22
N ASP A 73 -11.53 7.17 22.33
CA ASP A 73 -12.34 8.36 22.64
C ASP A 73 -13.69 8.26 21.95
N GLU A 74 -14.58 7.51 22.59
CA GLU A 74 -15.89 7.14 22.04
C GLU A 74 -17.00 8.12 22.46
N GLU A 75 -16.68 9.07 23.33
CA GLU A 75 -17.63 10.05 23.87
C GLU A 75 -17.72 11.32 23.00
N GLU A 76 -16.70 11.59 22.19
CA GLU A 76 -16.67 12.72 21.26
C GLU A 76 -16.83 12.29 19.80
N VAL A 77 -17.49 13.13 19.00
CA VAL A 77 -17.49 12.97 17.54
C VAL A 77 -16.57 14.01 16.93
N TYR A 78 -15.80 13.57 15.95
CA TYR A 78 -14.91 14.43 15.19
C TYR A 78 -15.31 14.49 13.73
N TRP A 79 -14.84 15.51 13.02
CA TRP A 79 -14.91 15.58 11.56
C TRP A 79 -13.52 15.36 10.98
N CYS A 80 -13.38 14.39 10.08
CA CYS A 80 -12.10 14.10 9.43
C CYS A 80 -11.79 15.14 8.36
N CYS A 81 -10.82 16.01 8.65
CA CYS A 81 -10.36 17.10 7.79
C CYS A 81 -9.40 16.63 6.69
N GLY A 82 -8.87 15.42 6.81
CA GLY A 82 -8.05 14.79 5.77
C GLY A 82 -7.08 13.75 6.30
N ARG A 83 -6.48 13.00 5.38
CA ARG A 83 -5.50 11.94 5.66
C ARG A 83 -4.12 12.34 5.13
N LEU A 84 -3.09 12.09 5.93
CA LEU A 84 -1.70 12.37 5.58
C LEU A 84 -1.03 11.16 4.92
N ALA A 85 0.17 11.38 4.35
CA ALA A 85 0.89 10.37 3.57
C ALA A 85 1.24 9.09 4.35
N ASP A 86 1.47 9.21 5.66
CA ASP A 86 1.75 8.08 6.57
C ASP A 86 0.47 7.41 7.10
N ARG A 87 -0.69 7.76 6.56
CA ARG A 87 -2.04 7.26 6.90
C ARG A 87 -2.59 7.74 8.24
N SER A 88 -1.89 8.63 8.95
CA SER A 88 -2.50 9.41 10.04
C SER A 88 -3.59 10.34 9.50
N ILE A 89 -4.46 10.81 10.39
CA ILE A 89 -5.55 11.72 10.03
C ILE A 89 -5.48 13.01 10.85
N VAL A 90 -6.07 14.06 10.28
CA VAL A 90 -6.38 15.28 11.01
C VAL A 90 -7.89 15.35 11.20
N VAL A 91 -8.31 15.62 12.41
CA VAL A 91 -9.72 15.71 12.79
C VAL A 91 -10.01 16.98 13.55
N MET A 92 -11.25 17.47 13.45
CA MET A 92 -11.72 18.64 14.18
C MET A 92 -12.84 18.25 15.14
N ASP A 93 -12.84 18.81 16.35
CA ASP A 93 -13.94 18.63 17.32
C ASP A 93 -15.08 19.64 17.11
N GLY A 94 -16.13 19.58 17.95
CA GLY A 94 -17.26 20.51 17.88
C GLY A 94 -16.95 21.95 18.28
N ASN A 95 -15.77 22.21 18.86
CA ASN A 95 -15.32 23.53 19.28
C ASN A 95 -14.36 24.18 18.26
N GLY A 96 -14.08 23.50 17.14
CA GLY A 96 -13.15 23.98 16.13
C GLY A 96 -11.67 23.74 16.48
N ASN A 97 -11.37 22.84 17.42
CA ASN A 97 -10.00 22.41 17.72
C ASN A 97 -9.61 21.25 16.81
N TYR A 98 -8.41 21.32 16.25
CA TYR A 98 -7.83 20.32 15.38
C TYR A 98 -6.86 19.42 16.13
N TYR A 99 -6.91 18.14 15.80
CA TYR A 99 -6.08 17.11 16.36
C TYR A 99 -5.44 16.27 15.27
N HIS A 100 -4.17 15.94 15.45
CA HIS A 100 -3.49 14.90 14.70
C HIS A 100 -3.67 13.56 15.40
N VAL A 101 -4.08 12.55 14.66
CA VAL A 101 -4.37 11.22 15.19
C VAL A 101 -3.57 10.16 14.46
N GLU A 102 -2.82 9.37 15.23
CA GLU A 102 -1.98 8.30 14.73
C GLU A 102 -2.39 6.97 15.38
N LYS A 103 -2.28 5.87 14.64
CA LYS A 103 -2.53 4.54 15.18
C LYS A 103 -1.62 4.27 16.38
N GLY A 104 -2.23 3.90 17.51
CA GLY A 104 -1.53 3.53 18.74
C GLY A 104 -0.96 4.71 19.54
N LYS A 105 -1.36 5.95 19.23
CA LYS A 105 -1.01 7.13 20.02
C LYS A 105 -2.27 7.88 20.42
N GLU A 106 -2.17 8.65 21.50
CA GLU A 106 -3.21 9.60 21.87
C GLU A 106 -3.32 10.72 20.82
N LYS A 107 -4.53 11.24 20.64
CA LYS A 107 -4.76 12.40 19.78
C LYS A 107 -3.94 13.59 20.30
N ARG A 108 -3.32 14.34 19.39
CA ARG A 108 -2.48 15.49 19.73
C ARG A 108 -3.12 16.77 19.20
N TYR A 109 -3.39 17.74 20.07
CA TYR A 109 -3.83 19.08 19.64
C TYR A 109 -2.79 19.70 18.71
N ILE A 110 -3.25 20.34 17.63
CA ILE A 110 -2.36 20.97 16.65
C ILE A 110 -2.75 22.41 16.32
N ALA A 111 -4.02 22.78 16.32
CA ALA A 111 -4.48 24.12 15.98
C ALA A 111 -5.94 24.34 16.41
N CYS A 112 -6.43 25.58 16.29
CA CYS A 112 -7.83 25.94 16.50
C CYS A 112 -8.28 26.90 15.39
N ASN A 113 -9.57 26.89 15.04
CA ASN A 113 -10.17 27.89 14.12
C ASN A 113 -9.98 29.33 14.62
N THR A 114 -9.98 29.53 15.94
CA THR A 114 -9.72 30.83 16.58
C THR A 114 -8.46 30.72 17.45
N PRO A 115 -7.26 30.84 16.86
CA PRO A 115 -6.01 30.69 17.59
C PRO A 115 -5.85 31.77 18.65
N ARG A 116 -5.35 31.39 19.83
CA ARG A 116 -5.04 32.36 20.90
C ARG A 116 -3.78 33.15 20.52
N PRO A 117 -3.54 34.33 21.13
CA PRO A 117 -2.29 35.05 20.93
C PRO A 117 -1.08 34.16 21.22
N GLY A 118 -0.22 33.95 20.22
CA GLY A 118 0.96 33.10 20.30
C GLY A 118 0.76 31.64 19.85
N GLU A 119 -0.47 31.23 19.50
CA GLU A 119 -0.70 29.93 18.84
C GLU A 119 -0.45 30.05 17.33
N GLU A 120 0.15 29.00 16.75
CA GLU A 120 0.33 28.89 15.30
C GLU A 120 -1.03 28.70 14.60
N ASP A 121 -1.19 29.29 13.41
CA ASP A 121 -2.38 29.08 12.60
C ASP A 121 -2.39 27.67 11.98
N PHE A 122 -3.58 27.21 11.59
CA PHE A 122 -3.79 25.88 11.02
C PHE A 122 -2.89 25.61 9.80
N HIS A 123 -2.74 26.56 8.87
CA HIS A 123 -1.97 26.32 7.65
C HIS A 123 -0.49 26.13 7.94
N THR A 124 0.09 26.95 8.81
CA THR A 124 1.50 26.81 9.23
C THR A 124 1.76 25.44 9.86
N VAL A 125 0.89 25.00 10.77
CA VAL A 125 1.03 23.69 11.42
C VAL A 125 0.83 22.55 10.42
N MET A 126 -0.11 22.70 9.49
CA MET A 126 -0.40 21.69 8.47
C MET A 126 0.75 21.47 7.49
N GLU A 127 1.46 22.52 7.06
CA GLU A 127 2.61 22.37 6.16
C GLU A 127 3.73 21.55 6.82
N ARG A 128 4.07 21.87 8.07
CA ARG A 128 5.04 21.10 8.86
C ARG A 128 4.59 19.65 9.04
N LEU A 129 3.31 19.43 9.35
CA LEU A 129 2.77 18.09 9.58
C LEU A 129 2.76 17.23 8.30
N LYS A 130 2.48 17.83 7.14
CA LYS A 130 2.57 17.15 5.84
C LYS A 130 4.00 16.74 5.53
N GLU A 131 4.98 17.61 5.78
CA GLU A 131 6.40 17.29 5.57
C GLU A 131 6.85 16.13 6.47
N GLU A 132 6.52 16.19 7.77
CA GLU A 132 6.82 15.13 8.73
C GLU A 132 6.19 13.79 8.33
N ALA A 133 4.91 13.81 7.96
CA ALA A 133 4.19 12.62 7.51
C ALA A 133 4.76 12.07 6.20
N GLY A 134 5.11 12.94 5.24
CA GLY A 134 5.76 12.56 3.99
C GLY A 134 7.11 11.88 4.22
N ARG A 135 7.94 12.43 5.11
CA ARG A 135 9.22 11.82 5.51
C ARG A 135 9.03 10.45 6.15
N ARG A 136 8.08 10.31 7.08
CA ARG A 136 7.77 9.02 7.74
C ARG A 136 7.26 7.98 6.74
N ALA A 137 6.36 8.37 5.84
CA ALA A 137 5.86 7.50 4.78
C ALA A 137 7.00 7.02 3.86
N GLY A 138 7.91 7.93 3.47
CA GLY A 138 9.08 7.58 2.66
C GLY A 138 10.03 6.59 3.35
N ILE A 139 10.28 6.75 4.64
CA ILE A 139 11.09 5.81 5.43
C ILE A 139 10.40 4.44 5.51
N ALA A 140 9.10 4.41 5.82
CA ALA A 140 8.31 3.19 5.92
C ALA A 140 8.28 2.43 4.58
N GLN A 141 8.08 3.14 3.46
CA GLN A 141 8.09 2.55 2.13
C GLN A 141 9.44 1.93 1.77
N ARG A 142 10.54 2.62 2.05
CA ARG A 142 11.90 2.08 1.82
C ARG A 142 12.16 0.84 2.66
N LYS A 143 11.77 0.86 3.94
CA LYS A 143 11.91 -0.30 4.83
C LYS A 143 11.08 -1.49 4.33
N GLN A 144 9.84 -1.25 3.90
CA GLN A 144 8.99 -2.30 3.33
C GLN A 144 9.61 -2.91 2.07
N LEU A 145 10.12 -2.09 1.14
CA LEU A 145 10.79 -2.59 -0.06
C LEU A 145 12.03 -3.43 0.28
N GLN A 146 12.84 -2.99 1.25
CA GLN A 146 14.00 -3.75 1.73
C GLN A 146 13.59 -5.09 2.36
N GLU A 147 12.53 -5.11 3.18
CA GLU A 147 12.03 -6.34 3.78
C GLU A 147 11.45 -7.31 2.74
N GLU A 148 10.73 -6.80 1.74
CA GLU A 148 10.21 -7.59 0.62
C GLU A 148 11.34 -8.18 -0.23
N GLU A 149 12.39 -7.39 -0.49
CA GLU A 149 13.59 -7.84 -1.19
C GLU A 149 14.34 -8.92 -0.40
N GLN A 150 14.55 -8.72 0.91
CA GLN A 150 15.16 -9.74 1.78
C GLN A 150 14.33 -11.03 1.84
N LYS A 151 13.00 -10.93 1.95
CA LYS A 151 12.10 -12.09 1.89
C LYS A 151 12.18 -12.79 0.54
N ARG A 152 12.32 -12.05 -0.56
CA ARG A 152 12.51 -12.61 -1.91
C ARG A 152 13.87 -13.32 -2.02
N LEU A 153 14.96 -12.72 -1.55
CA LEU A 153 16.28 -13.35 -1.55
C LEU A 153 16.32 -14.64 -0.74
N LYS A 154 15.70 -14.67 0.45
CA LYS A 154 15.57 -15.90 1.24
C LYS A 154 14.84 -17.00 0.47
N ARG A 155 13.72 -16.67 -0.17
CA ARG A 155 12.97 -17.61 -1.01
C ARG A 155 13.79 -18.11 -2.20
N LEU A 156 14.60 -17.25 -2.83
CA LEU A 156 15.49 -17.63 -3.93
C LEU A 156 16.60 -18.58 -3.48
N GLU A 157 17.18 -18.37 -2.30
CA GLU A 157 18.16 -19.29 -1.71
C GLU A 157 17.55 -20.67 -1.42
N GLU A 158 16.33 -20.71 -0.87
CA GLU A 158 15.60 -21.96 -0.59
C GLU A 158 15.34 -22.81 -1.85
N ILE A 159 15.28 -22.18 -3.03
CA ILE A 159 15.01 -22.85 -4.32
C ILE A 159 16.23 -22.89 -5.22
N ARG A 160 17.43 -22.60 -4.70
CA ARG A 160 18.66 -22.47 -5.49
C ARG A 160 18.99 -23.71 -6.33
N ASP A 161 18.66 -24.89 -5.82
CA ASP A 161 18.90 -26.18 -6.48
C ASP A 161 17.73 -26.61 -7.39
N ALA A 162 16.80 -25.71 -7.72
CA ALA A 162 15.72 -26.02 -8.64
C ALA A 162 16.27 -26.37 -10.03
N LEU A 163 15.71 -27.41 -10.65
CA LEU A 163 16.15 -27.91 -11.94
C LEU A 163 15.03 -27.81 -12.98
N PRO A 164 15.38 -27.61 -14.27
CA PRO A 164 14.43 -27.71 -15.36
C PRO A 164 13.81 -29.10 -15.42
N PHE A 165 12.49 -29.16 -15.59
CA PHE A 165 11.78 -30.39 -15.87
C PHE A 165 10.84 -30.18 -17.06
N ARG A 166 10.53 -31.28 -17.74
CA ARG A 166 9.64 -31.28 -18.90
C ARG A 166 8.37 -32.05 -18.58
N MET A 167 7.22 -31.46 -18.89
CA MET A 167 5.91 -32.10 -18.84
C MET A 167 5.25 -31.93 -20.22
N GLY A 168 5.02 -33.05 -20.92
CA GLY A 168 4.64 -33.00 -22.33
C GLY A 168 5.69 -32.29 -23.18
N MET A 169 5.27 -31.24 -23.90
CA MET A 169 6.14 -30.42 -24.77
C MET A 169 6.64 -29.12 -24.10
N LYS A 170 6.32 -28.91 -22.83
CA LYS A 170 6.62 -27.66 -22.11
C LYS A 170 7.57 -27.89 -20.93
N TRP A 171 8.35 -26.87 -20.61
CA TRP A 171 9.36 -26.86 -19.56
C TRP A 171 8.97 -25.93 -18.42
N GLY A 172 9.25 -26.37 -17.19
CA GLY A 172 9.12 -25.61 -15.94
C GLY A 172 10.34 -25.83 -15.04
N LEU A 173 10.29 -25.30 -13.82
CA LEU A 173 11.31 -25.51 -12.78
C LEU A 173 10.70 -26.27 -11.60
N LYS A 174 11.44 -27.25 -11.05
CA LYS A 174 11.05 -27.96 -9.84
C LYS A 174 12.22 -28.14 -8.87
N LEU A 175 11.90 -28.23 -7.59
CA LEU A 175 12.84 -28.63 -6.52
C LEU A 175 12.30 -29.92 -5.89
N GLY A 176 12.97 -31.05 -6.16
CA GLY A 176 12.44 -32.37 -5.84
C GLY A 176 11.09 -32.61 -6.54
N GLU A 177 10.02 -32.78 -5.76
CA GLU A 177 8.64 -32.93 -6.24
C GLU A 177 7.85 -31.61 -6.26
N ARG A 178 8.40 -30.53 -5.71
CA ARG A 178 7.73 -29.22 -5.68
C ARG A 178 7.94 -28.48 -6.99
N ILE A 179 6.87 -28.23 -7.74
CA ILE A 179 6.89 -27.34 -8.91
C ILE A 179 7.03 -25.89 -8.42
N ILE A 180 8.08 -25.20 -8.87
CA ILE A 180 8.35 -23.79 -8.56
C ILE A 180 7.80 -22.90 -9.69
N VAL A 181 8.13 -23.25 -10.92
CA VAL A 181 7.63 -22.59 -12.12
C VAL A 181 6.85 -23.63 -12.95
N PRO A 182 5.55 -23.40 -13.22
CA PRO A 182 4.76 -24.33 -14.02
C PRO A 182 5.35 -24.55 -15.42
N PRO A 183 5.10 -25.72 -16.04
CA PRO A 183 5.65 -26.03 -17.35
C PRO A 183 4.92 -25.30 -18.48
N THR A 184 5.29 -24.05 -18.74
CA THR A 184 4.68 -23.17 -19.75
C THR A 184 5.63 -22.81 -20.91
N TYR A 185 6.94 -22.94 -20.70
CA TYR A 185 7.98 -22.51 -21.64
C TYR A 185 8.33 -23.59 -22.66
N ARG A 186 8.85 -23.19 -23.84
CA ARG A 186 9.30 -24.13 -24.87
C ARG A 186 10.59 -24.84 -24.46
N LYS A 187 11.49 -24.13 -23.77
CA LYS A 187 12.74 -24.67 -23.22
C LYS A 187 13.20 -23.81 -22.04
N ILE A 188 13.88 -24.43 -21.08
CA ILE A 188 14.60 -23.74 -20.00
C ILE A 188 16.00 -24.36 -19.92
N LEU A 189 17.03 -23.53 -19.85
CA LEU A 189 18.40 -23.99 -19.62
C LEU A 189 18.67 -24.15 -18.11
N PRO A 190 19.61 -25.00 -17.70
CA PRO A 190 20.01 -25.12 -16.30
C PRO A 190 20.35 -23.76 -15.68
N PRO A 191 20.02 -23.55 -14.39
CA PRO A 191 20.30 -22.29 -13.73
C PRO A 191 21.78 -21.93 -13.68
N VAL A 192 22.06 -20.63 -13.75
CA VAL A 192 23.36 -20.03 -13.41
C VAL A 192 23.11 -19.00 -12.32
N GLY A 193 23.54 -19.30 -11.10
CA GLY A 193 23.13 -18.52 -9.92
C GLY A 193 21.62 -18.62 -9.68
N TYR A 194 20.94 -17.48 -9.52
CA TYR A 194 19.48 -17.41 -9.33
C TYR A 194 18.68 -17.25 -10.63
N TYR A 195 19.31 -17.46 -11.78
CA TYR A 195 18.72 -17.13 -13.08
C TYR A 195 18.76 -18.30 -14.05
N CYS A 196 17.76 -18.37 -14.92
CA CYS A 196 17.67 -19.32 -16.02
C CYS A 196 17.39 -18.58 -17.32
N ALA A 197 18.03 -19.03 -18.41
CA ALA A 197 17.59 -18.65 -19.74
C ALA A 197 16.35 -19.50 -20.11
N TYR A 198 15.31 -18.85 -20.60
CA TYR A 198 14.08 -19.51 -21.04
C TYR A 198 13.75 -19.16 -22.49
N GLU A 199 13.14 -20.09 -23.19
CA GLU A 199 12.64 -19.92 -24.56
C GLU A 199 11.11 -19.90 -24.53
N GLU A 200 10.53 -18.78 -24.95
CA GLU A 200 9.07 -18.61 -24.99
C GLU A 200 8.51 -19.10 -26.32
N ASN A 201 9.03 -18.54 -27.41
CA ASN A 201 8.80 -19.00 -28.78
C ASN A 201 10.11 -19.46 -29.40
N ALA A 202 10.03 -20.16 -30.53
CA ALA A 202 11.23 -20.65 -31.22
C ALA A 202 12.24 -19.52 -31.47
N CYS A 203 13.47 -19.71 -30.99
CA CYS A 203 14.56 -18.74 -31.07
C CYS A 203 14.27 -17.37 -30.41
N GLN A 204 13.36 -17.34 -29.44
CA GLN A 204 13.08 -16.16 -28.62
C GLN A 204 13.38 -16.48 -27.16
N TRP A 205 14.57 -16.08 -26.75
CA TRP A 205 15.15 -16.32 -25.44
C TRP A 205 15.07 -15.08 -24.56
N GLY A 206 14.75 -15.32 -23.29
CA GLY A 206 14.74 -14.34 -22.21
C GLY A 206 15.44 -14.90 -20.96
N ILE A 207 15.37 -14.15 -19.86
CA ILE A 207 15.92 -14.53 -18.56
C ILE A 207 14.85 -14.39 -17.51
N MET A 208 14.70 -15.41 -16.69
CA MET A 208 13.87 -15.37 -15.50
C MET A 208 14.69 -15.76 -14.27
N ALA A 209 14.30 -15.24 -13.11
CA ALA A 209 14.78 -15.73 -11.84
C ALA A 209 14.14 -17.08 -11.50
N LEU A 210 14.72 -17.81 -10.54
CA LEU A 210 14.22 -19.13 -10.11
C LEU A 210 12.78 -19.09 -9.57
N ASP A 211 12.35 -17.94 -9.05
CA ASP A 211 10.96 -17.71 -8.60
C ASP A 211 9.97 -17.45 -9.77
N GLY A 212 10.44 -17.55 -11.02
CA GLY A 212 9.65 -17.34 -12.23
C GLY A 212 9.51 -15.87 -12.64
N LYS A 213 10.09 -14.92 -11.91
CA LYS A 213 10.04 -13.50 -12.30
C LYS A 213 10.88 -13.29 -13.55
N VAL A 214 10.26 -12.84 -14.63
CA VAL A 214 10.97 -12.42 -15.85
C VAL A 214 11.81 -11.18 -15.56
N VAL A 215 13.10 -11.27 -15.87
CA VAL A 215 14.09 -10.19 -15.73
C VAL A 215 14.42 -9.60 -17.09
N VAL A 216 14.44 -10.44 -18.12
CA VAL A 216 14.63 -10.04 -19.51
C VAL A 216 13.60 -10.76 -20.35
N GLU A 217 12.74 -9.99 -21.01
CA GLU A 217 11.73 -10.51 -21.93
C GLU A 217 12.34 -11.35 -23.06
N ALA A 218 11.59 -12.35 -23.52
CA ALA A 218 12.03 -13.28 -24.55
C ALA A 218 12.07 -12.65 -25.96
N ARG A 219 13.14 -11.91 -26.25
CA ARG A 219 13.30 -11.14 -27.50
C ARG A 219 14.64 -11.39 -28.21
N TYR A 220 15.46 -12.29 -27.69
CA TYR A 220 16.82 -12.51 -28.16
C TYR A 220 16.97 -13.86 -28.83
N GLN A 221 17.80 -13.95 -29.88
CA GLN A 221 18.07 -15.22 -30.55
C GLN A 221 18.89 -16.19 -29.69
N LYS A 222 19.71 -15.63 -28.79
CA LYS A 222 20.53 -16.39 -27.84
C LYS A 222 20.75 -15.58 -26.58
N VAL A 223 20.83 -16.28 -25.46
CA VAL A 223 21.19 -15.74 -24.15
C VAL A 223 22.25 -16.65 -23.53
N ASP A 224 23.37 -16.07 -23.13
CA ASP A 224 24.41 -16.74 -22.35
C ASP A 224 24.58 -16.00 -21.01
N ILE A 225 24.50 -16.74 -19.91
CA ILE A 225 24.64 -16.21 -18.54
C ILE A 225 25.97 -16.71 -17.98
N GLU A 226 26.86 -15.81 -17.59
CA GLU A 226 28.12 -16.14 -16.94
C GLU A 226 27.95 -16.26 -15.41
N CYS A 227 28.80 -17.07 -14.78
CA CYS A 227 28.79 -17.25 -13.31
C CYS A 227 29.06 -15.96 -12.53
N ASN A 228 29.71 -14.97 -13.16
CA ASN A 228 29.98 -13.67 -12.56
C ASN A 228 28.75 -12.72 -12.62
N GLY A 229 27.62 -13.14 -13.20
CA GLY A 229 26.40 -12.34 -13.37
C GLY A 229 26.37 -11.47 -14.64
N THR A 230 27.37 -11.56 -15.51
CA THR A 230 27.38 -10.92 -16.83
C THR A 230 26.53 -11.75 -17.80
N VAL A 231 25.77 -11.06 -18.64
CA VAL A 231 24.88 -11.71 -19.62
C VAL A 231 25.15 -11.19 -21.00
N HIS A 232 25.24 -12.10 -21.97
CA HIS A 232 25.33 -11.80 -23.39
C HIS A 232 24.00 -12.10 -24.08
N LEU A 233 23.37 -11.06 -24.60
CA LEU A 233 22.08 -11.10 -25.29
C LEU A 233 22.30 -10.91 -26.79
N THR A 234 22.14 -11.95 -27.59
CA THR A 234 22.27 -11.87 -29.05
C THR A 234 20.95 -11.43 -29.67
N VAL A 235 20.89 -10.21 -30.24
CA VAL A 235 19.68 -9.70 -30.91
C VAL A 235 19.54 -10.35 -32.29
N ILE A 236 20.64 -10.36 -33.03
CA ILE A 236 20.83 -11.02 -34.32
C ILE A 236 22.28 -11.52 -34.38
N PRO A 237 22.62 -12.47 -35.26
CA PRO A 237 24.00 -12.94 -35.40
C PRO A 237 24.94 -11.74 -35.65
N GLY A 238 26.01 -11.63 -34.85
CA GLY A 238 26.97 -10.52 -34.91
C GLY A 238 26.60 -9.27 -34.09
N LYS A 239 25.38 -9.17 -33.53
CA LYS A 239 24.98 -8.04 -32.66
C LYS A 239 24.62 -8.52 -31.26
N VAL A 240 25.55 -8.32 -30.32
CA VAL A 240 25.43 -8.73 -28.92
C VAL A 240 25.30 -7.52 -28.01
N LYS A 241 24.37 -7.57 -27.06
CA LYS A 241 24.24 -6.61 -25.96
C LYS A 241 24.68 -7.28 -24.66
N THR A 242 25.49 -6.60 -23.87
CA THR A 242 25.94 -7.09 -22.56
C THR A 242 25.21 -6.34 -21.45
N ILE A 243 24.73 -7.05 -20.42
CA ILE A 243 24.13 -6.47 -19.21
C ILE A 243 24.66 -7.16 -17.95
N LYS A 244 24.41 -6.55 -16.78
CA LYS A 244 24.68 -7.13 -15.46
C LYS A 244 23.36 -7.43 -14.74
N LEU A 245 23.24 -8.62 -14.18
CA LEU A 245 22.10 -9.08 -13.36
C LEU A 245 22.33 -8.87 -11.87
#